data_AF-A0A1E4EYL0-F1
#
_entry.id   AF-A0A1E4EYL0-F1
#
_cell.length_a   1.000
_cell.length_b   1.000
_cell.length_c   1.000
_cell.angle_alpha   90.00
_cell.angle_beta   90.00
_cell.angle_gamma   90.00
#
_symmetry.space_group_name_H-M   'P 1'
#
loop_
_entity.id
_entity.type
_entity.pdbx_description
1 polymer ?
#
loop_
_entity_poly.entity_id
_entity_poly.type
_entity_poly.pdbx_seq_one_letter_code
_entity_poly.pdbx_strand_id
1 'polypeptide(L)'
;MISPMDKVVQILRTRRLELELTQKLLAHDVGCSQPYLSQVERGRRPLSEKMALRLEERLEIPGLLTTAPFLKGRPRLTDCSKKTTRILSSGAEPLVATPPFDRPPIFHQLHQKWGVEDRLAGMGRFFGEDADRLVEKLEEKKGPDQRYWRNLNSLRYDSWPERWFTAAFALLGAQLTGIRPAKLGCSLTIVNGKTGEEFKGCHRGFLFEYKGVSIAWVPQVAIRTEKMYRCPDNVLMISRGGRTVTAAVEYYGPHHTLSRMIDRGLEMGIPVNYMAVDFVGMERAIFDILDWAVELVA
;
A
#
# COMPACT_ATOMS: atom_id res chain seq x y z
N MET A 1 13.88 -19.92 3.59
CA MET A 1 12.67 -20.26 4.36
C MET A 1 11.47 -20.24 3.42
N ILE A 2 10.58 -21.23 3.50
CA ILE A 2 9.30 -21.23 2.75
C ILE A 2 8.32 -20.35 3.52
N SER A 3 7.74 -19.34 2.85
CA SER A 3 6.77 -18.44 3.47
C SER A 3 5.58 -19.24 4.03
N PRO A 4 4.98 -18.84 5.17
CA PRO A 4 3.72 -19.42 5.65
C PRO A 4 2.64 -19.50 4.56
N MET A 5 2.70 -18.56 3.59
CA MET A 5 1.81 -18.52 2.45
C MET A 5 2.01 -19.70 1.49
N ASP A 6 3.25 -20.01 1.16
CA ASP A 6 3.61 -21.08 0.22
C ASP A 6 3.26 -22.45 0.79
N LYS A 7 3.40 -22.63 2.12
CA LYS A 7 2.98 -23.85 2.82
C LYS A 7 1.49 -24.12 2.63
N VAL A 8 0.64 -23.10 2.81
CA VAL A 8 -0.82 -23.27 2.69
C VAL A 8 -1.24 -23.48 1.23
N VAL A 9 -0.63 -22.75 0.29
CA VAL A 9 -0.87 -22.97 -1.15
C VAL A 9 -0.47 -24.39 -1.56
N GLN A 10 0.64 -24.89 -1.04
CA GLN A 10 1.08 -26.26 -1.25
C GLN A 10 0.08 -27.26 -0.68
N ILE A 11 -0.36 -27.10 0.58
CA ILE A 11 -1.36 -27.99 1.18
C ILE A 11 -2.68 -27.98 0.39
N LEU A 12 -3.17 -26.80 -0.02
CA LEU A 12 -4.40 -26.69 -0.82
C LEU A 12 -4.29 -27.45 -2.15
N ARG A 13 -3.16 -27.30 -2.85
CA ARG A 13 -2.91 -28.02 -4.11
C ARG A 13 -2.76 -29.52 -3.88
N THR A 14 -2.03 -29.93 -2.85
CA THR A 14 -1.84 -31.33 -2.49
C THR A 14 -3.18 -31.99 -2.18
N ARG A 15 -4.01 -31.38 -1.33
CA ARG A 15 -5.33 -31.91 -0.97
C ARG A 15 -6.27 -32.00 -2.16
N ARG A 16 -6.26 -31.01 -3.07
CA ARG A 16 -7.02 -31.12 -4.32
C ARG A 16 -6.60 -32.34 -5.14
N LEU A 17 -5.30 -32.59 -5.26
CA LEU A 17 -4.77 -33.72 -6.02
C LEU A 17 -5.06 -35.07 -5.35
N GLU A 18 -4.98 -35.14 -4.02
CA GLU A 18 -5.35 -36.34 -3.24
C GLU A 18 -6.84 -36.70 -3.39
N LEU A 19 -7.70 -35.69 -3.59
CA LEU A 19 -9.13 -35.88 -3.89
C LEU A 19 -9.40 -36.09 -5.39
N GLU A 20 -8.35 -36.22 -6.22
CA GLU A 20 -8.42 -36.39 -7.68
C GLU A 20 -9.22 -35.31 -8.42
N LEU A 21 -9.34 -34.13 -7.81
CA LEU A 21 -10.11 -33.02 -8.38
C LEU A 21 -9.25 -32.25 -9.38
N THR A 22 -9.74 -32.07 -10.61
CA THR A 22 -9.16 -31.08 -11.51
C THR A 22 -9.47 -29.66 -11.01
N GLN A 23 -8.65 -28.67 -11.38
CA GLN A 23 -8.96 -27.27 -11.10
C GLN A 23 -10.32 -26.85 -11.68
N LYS A 24 -10.74 -27.43 -12.81
CA LYS A 24 -12.05 -27.13 -13.41
C LYS A 24 -13.19 -27.65 -12.55
N LEU A 25 -13.10 -28.89 -12.06
CA LEU A 25 -14.10 -29.50 -11.19
C LEU A 25 -14.19 -28.80 -9.84
N LEU A 26 -13.05 -28.58 -9.17
CA LEU A 26 -13.06 -27.86 -7.90
C LEU A 26 -13.63 -26.44 -8.05
N ALA A 27 -13.26 -25.73 -9.12
CA ALA A 27 -13.76 -24.38 -9.37
C ALA A 27 -15.29 -24.37 -9.58
N HIS A 28 -15.82 -25.35 -10.31
CA HIS A 28 -17.26 -25.54 -10.48
C HIS A 28 -17.95 -25.79 -9.12
N ASP A 29 -17.44 -26.73 -8.33
CA ASP A 29 -18.02 -27.14 -7.05
C ASP A 29 -18.08 -25.98 -6.03
N VAL A 30 -17.05 -25.13 -5.99
CA VAL A 30 -17.01 -23.98 -5.06
C VAL A 30 -17.64 -22.70 -5.66
N GLY A 31 -18.10 -22.75 -6.91
CA GLY A 31 -18.76 -21.65 -7.61
C GLY A 31 -17.83 -20.50 -7.95
N CYS A 32 -16.67 -20.78 -8.56
CA CYS A 32 -15.74 -19.79 -9.09
C CYS A 32 -15.21 -20.16 -10.49
N SER A 33 -14.44 -19.28 -11.13
CA SER A 33 -13.80 -19.60 -12.41
C SER A 33 -12.50 -20.38 -12.22
N GLN A 34 -12.18 -21.30 -13.15
CA GLN A 34 -10.91 -22.03 -13.12
C GLN A 34 -9.67 -21.09 -13.09
N PRO A 35 -9.60 -19.98 -13.87
CA PRO A 35 -8.48 -19.05 -13.77
C PRO A 35 -8.36 -18.39 -12.39
N TYR A 36 -9.47 -18.12 -11.72
CA TYR A 36 -9.47 -17.61 -10.35
C TYR A 36 -8.82 -18.62 -9.40
N LEU A 37 -9.28 -19.87 -9.42
CA LEU A 37 -8.72 -20.93 -8.58
C LEU A 37 -7.22 -21.14 -8.88
N SER A 38 -6.85 -21.13 -10.16
CA SER A 38 -5.46 -21.24 -10.60
C SER A 38 -4.57 -20.09 -10.08
N GLN A 39 -5.11 -18.90 -9.86
CA GLN A 39 -4.38 -17.79 -9.23
C GLN A 39 -4.29 -17.97 -7.71
N VAL A 40 -5.32 -18.53 -7.07
CA VAL A 40 -5.31 -18.88 -5.64
C VAL A 40 -4.26 -19.95 -5.36
N GLU A 41 -4.22 -21.04 -6.14
CA GLU A 41 -3.23 -22.13 -6.02
C GLU A 41 -1.78 -21.70 -6.36
N ARG A 42 -1.58 -20.45 -6.80
CA ARG A 42 -0.26 -19.85 -7.01
C ARG A 42 0.06 -18.75 -5.99
N GLY A 43 -0.80 -18.55 -4.99
CA GLY A 43 -0.67 -17.46 -4.02
C GLY A 43 -0.83 -16.06 -4.63
N ARG A 44 -1.29 -15.95 -5.88
CA ARG A 44 -1.40 -14.68 -6.61
C ARG A 44 -2.73 -13.96 -6.37
N ARG A 45 -3.70 -14.62 -5.73
CA ARG A 45 -5.02 -14.06 -5.46
C ARG A 45 -5.54 -14.46 -4.08
N PRO A 46 -5.94 -13.50 -3.23
CA PRO A 46 -6.54 -13.79 -1.93
C PRO A 46 -8.00 -14.29 -2.08
N LEU A 47 -8.45 -15.06 -1.09
CA LEU A 47 -9.78 -15.69 -1.03
C LEU A 47 -10.73 -14.87 -0.17
N SER A 48 -11.95 -14.56 -0.58
CA SER A 48 -12.95 -14.07 0.40
C SER A 48 -13.22 -15.12 1.47
N GLU A 49 -13.64 -14.69 2.66
CA GLU A 49 -14.07 -15.58 3.75
C GLU A 49 -15.08 -16.62 3.29
N LYS A 50 -16.10 -16.18 2.54
CA LYS A 50 -17.07 -17.09 1.93
C LYS A 50 -16.43 -18.11 0.97
N MET A 51 -15.41 -17.73 0.20
CA MET A 51 -14.74 -18.65 -0.71
C MET A 51 -13.76 -19.58 0.02
N ALA A 52 -13.08 -19.07 1.05
CA ALA A 52 -12.23 -19.86 1.92
C ALA A 52 -13.04 -20.96 2.60
N LEU A 53 -14.20 -20.64 3.19
CA LEU A 53 -15.12 -21.62 3.78
C LEU A 53 -15.53 -22.70 2.79
N ARG A 54 -15.96 -22.32 1.57
CA ARG A 54 -16.34 -23.30 0.52
C ARG A 54 -15.19 -24.21 0.10
N LEU A 55 -13.98 -23.66 0.00
CA LEU A 55 -12.79 -24.45 -0.33
C LEU A 55 -12.41 -25.38 0.83
N GLU A 56 -12.50 -24.93 2.07
CA GLU A 56 -12.22 -25.76 3.25
C GLU A 56 -13.20 -26.92 3.38
N GLU A 57 -14.48 -26.65 3.17
CA GLU A 57 -15.53 -27.65 3.15
C GLU A 57 -15.29 -28.66 2.03
N ARG A 58 -15.03 -28.18 0.80
CA ARG A 58 -14.88 -29.07 -0.35
C ARG A 58 -13.59 -29.90 -0.34
N LEU A 59 -12.52 -29.37 0.24
CA LEU A 59 -11.20 -30.02 0.31
C LEU A 59 -10.91 -30.71 1.65
N GLU A 60 -11.86 -30.68 2.59
CA GLU A 60 -11.75 -31.29 3.92
C GLU A 60 -10.51 -30.79 4.69
N ILE A 61 -10.31 -29.46 4.69
CA ILE A 61 -9.18 -28.77 5.34
C ILE A 61 -9.67 -27.66 6.30
N PRO A 62 -10.46 -28.01 7.32
CA PRO A 62 -11.10 -27.01 8.18
C PRO A 62 -10.08 -26.07 8.83
N GLY A 63 -10.35 -24.77 8.79
CA GLY A 63 -9.50 -23.73 9.35
C GLY A 63 -8.27 -23.35 8.51
N LEU A 64 -7.82 -24.20 7.58
CA LEU A 64 -6.57 -23.96 6.85
C LEU A 64 -6.53 -22.67 6.01
N LEU A 65 -7.66 -22.12 5.61
CA LEU A 65 -7.82 -20.92 4.79
C LEU A 65 -8.51 -19.78 5.56
N THR A 66 -9.38 -20.10 6.52
CA THR A 66 -10.19 -19.18 7.31
C THR A 66 -9.50 -18.72 8.58
N THR A 67 -8.76 -19.60 9.26
CA THR A 67 -7.84 -19.19 10.34
C THR A 67 -6.49 -18.76 9.77
N ALA A 68 -6.24 -19.05 8.51
CA ALA A 68 -5.03 -18.67 7.83
C ALA A 68 -5.11 -17.27 7.18
N PRO A 69 -3.95 -16.66 6.88
CA PRO A 69 -3.76 -15.34 6.26
C PRO A 69 -4.70 -14.85 5.15
N PHE A 70 -5.41 -15.77 4.48
CA PHE A 70 -5.81 -15.65 3.08
C PHE A 70 -7.15 -14.96 2.90
N LEU A 71 -7.84 -14.62 3.99
CA LEU A 71 -9.15 -13.97 3.96
C LEU A 71 -9.11 -12.55 3.40
N LYS A 72 -9.65 -12.36 2.21
CA LYS A 72 -9.99 -11.09 1.57
C LYS A 72 -11.04 -10.41 2.45
N GLY A 73 -10.66 -9.23 2.90
CA GLY A 73 -11.48 -8.26 3.59
C GLY A 73 -10.64 -7.01 3.76
N ARG A 74 -11.23 -5.83 3.56
CA ARG A 74 -10.62 -4.60 4.04
C ARG A 74 -10.47 -4.78 5.57
N PRO A 75 -9.28 -4.62 6.16
CA PRO A 75 -9.18 -4.67 7.61
C PRO A 75 -10.20 -3.68 8.19
N ARG A 76 -10.93 -4.11 9.23
CA ARG A 76 -11.85 -3.20 9.92
C ARG A 76 -11.04 -2.00 10.38
N LEU A 77 -11.54 -0.80 10.10
CA LEU A 77 -10.84 0.40 10.53
C LEU A 77 -10.78 0.42 12.05
N THR A 78 -9.62 0.73 12.60
CA THR A 78 -9.50 1.05 14.03
C THR A 78 -10.29 2.32 14.33
N ASP A 79 -10.61 2.59 15.59
CA ASP A 79 -11.35 3.81 15.94
C ASP A 79 -10.54 5.07 15.63
N CYS A 80 -9.21 5.03 15.82
CA CYS A 80 -8.29 6.06 15.33
C CYS A 80 -8.45 6.25 13.81
N SER A 81 -8.34 5.20 13.01
CA SER A 81 -8.43 5.33 11.54
C SER A 81 -9.81 5.72 11.04
N LYS A 82 -10.90 5.37 11.75
CA LYS A 82 -12.26 5.89 11.48
C LYS A 82 -12.31 7.40 11.72
N LYS A 83 -11.78 7.87 12.86
CA LYS A 83 -11.68 9.28 13.21
C LYS A 83 -10.83 10.03 12.17
N THR A 84 -9.64 9.54 11.84
CA THR A 84 -8.75 10.11 10.81
C THR A 84 -9.48 10.23 9.47
N THR A 85 -10.14 9.15 9.02
CA THR A 85 -10.91 9.16 7.76
C THR A 85 -11.99 10.24 7.78
N ARG A 86 -12.74 10.34 8.89
CA ARG A 86 -13.82 11.33 9.04
C ARG A 86 -13.27 12.75 8.97
N ILE A 87 -12.20 13.05 9.70
CA ILE A 87 -11.56 14.38 9.75
C ILE A 87 -11.06 14.78 8.35
N LEU A 88 -10.28 13.90 7.71
CA LEU A 88 -9.75 14.13 6.36
C LEU A 88 -10.88 14.38 5.34
N SER A 89 -11.91 13.55 5.36
CA SER A 89 -13.07 13.72 4.48
C SER A 89 -13.87 14.99 4.77
N SER A 90 -13.98 15.42 6.03
CA SER A 90 -14.71 16.65 6.38
C SER A 90 -13.98 17.92 5.98
N GLY A 91 -12.64 17.90 5.96
CA GLY A 91 -11.84 19.04 5.50
C GLY A 91 -11.49 18.99 4.01
N ALA A 92 -12.02 18.00 3.28
CA ALA A 92 -11.76 17.83 1.86
C ALA A 92 -12.53 18.85 1.03
N GLU A 93 -11.81 19.61 0.21
CA GLU A 93 -12.42 20.35 -0.89
C GLU A 93 -12.75 19.41 -2.06
N PRO A 94 -13.78 19.71 -2.87
CA PRO A 94 -14.07 18.95 -4.08
C PRO A 94 -12.86 18.93 -5.02
N LEU A 95 -12.45 17.73 -5.44
CA LEU A 95 -11.41 17.58 -6.45
C LEU A 95 -11.88 18.19 -7.78
N VAL A 96 -11.17 19.21 -8.25
CA VAL A 96 -11.28 19.69 -9.62
C VAL A 96 -10.39 18.82 -10.49
N ALA A 97 -11.00 17.94 -11.29
CA ALA A 97 -10.26 16.99 -12.11
C ALA A 97 -9.42 17.72 -13.16
N THR A 98 -8.12 17.45 -13.17
CA THR A 98 -7.19 17.94 -14.20
C THR A 98 -7.53 17.25 -15.52
N PRO A 99 -7.65 17.93 -16.68
CA PRO A 99 -7.92 17.28 -17.96
C PRO A 99 -6.86 16.25 -18.38
N PRO A 100 -7.20 15.25 -19.22
CA PRO A 100 -6.24 14.28 -19.76
C PRO A 100 -5.10 14.96 -20.54
N PHE A 101 -3.91 14.36 -20.47
CA PHE A 101 -2.77 14.75 -21.29
C PHE A 101 -2.66 13.80 -22.50
N ASP A 102 -2.40 14.36 -23.69
CA ASP A 102 -2.51 13.65 -24.98
C ASP A 102 -1.57 12.45 -25.15
N ARG A 103 -0.51 12.34 -24.34
CA ARG A 103 0.41 11.21 -24.39
C ARG A 103 0.09 10.21 -23.30
N PRO A 104 0.06 8.90 -23.55
CA PRO A 104 -0.15 7.93 -22.50
C PRO A 104 0.99 7.98 -21.47
N PRO A 105 0.70 7.71 -20.18
CA PRO A 105 1.74 7.63 -19.16
C PRO A 105 2.71 6.49 -19.49
N ILE A 106 4.01 6.74 -19.28
CA ILE A 106 5.08 5.75 -19.49
C ILE A 106 5.50 5.16 -18.15
N PHE A 107 4.51 4.77 -17.34
CA PHE A 107 4.78 4.08 -16.09
C PHE A 107 4.36 2.62 -16.23
N HIS A 108 5.27 1.69 -15.93
CA HIS A 108 4.94 0.27 -15.88
C HIS A 108 4.04 -0.06 -14.67
N GLN A 109 2.85 0.52 -14.49
CA GLN A 109 2.07 0.35 -13.26
C GLN A 109 0.76 -0.43 -13.43
N LEU A 110 0.67 -1.53 -12.68
CA LEU A 110 -0.54 -1.84 -11.91
C LEU A 110 -0.21 -1.41 -10.49
N HIS A 111 -0.93 -0.44 -9.91
CA HIS A 111 -0.61 0.23 -8.64
C HIS A 111 -0.38 -0.69 -7.43
N GLN A 112 -0.79 -1.96 -7.53
CA GLN A 112 -0.54 -3.03 -6.57
C GLN A 112 -0.31 -4.31 -7.37
N LYS A 113 0.80 -5.00 -7.12
CA LYS A 113 1.01 -6.35 -7.63
C LYS A 113 1.01 -7.29 -6.45
N TRP A 114 -0.04 -8.10 -6.35
CA TRP A 114 -0.06 -9.20 -5.40
C TRP A 114 1.13 -10.12 -5.66
N GLY A 115 1.92 -10.34 -4.62
CA GLY A 115 3.06 -11.23 -4.61
C GLY A 115 3.23 -11.85 -3.24
N VAL A 116 3.86 -13.02 -3.20
CA VAL A 116 4.23 -13.73 -1.97
C VAL A 116 5.62 -13.35 -1.46
N GLU A 117 6.33 -12.52 -2.23
CA GLU A 117 7.65 -12.00 -1.88
C GLU A 117 7.53 -11.06 -0.68
N ASP A 118 8.40 -11.28 0.31
CA ASP A 118 8.67 -10.30 1.34
C ASP A 118 9.38 -9.11 0.70
N ARG A 119 8.70 -7.97 0.72
CA ARG A 119 9.20 -6.73 0.10
C ARG A 119 10.22 -6.01 0.97
N LEU A 120 10.29 -6.30 2.27
CA LEU A 120 11.24 -5.69 3.19
C LEU A 120 12.49 -6.54 3.37
N ALA A 121 12.47 -7.81 2.95
CA ALA A 121 13.62 -8.70 3.01
C ALA A 121 14.88 -8.07 2.41
N GLY A 122 15.98 -8.11 3.18
CA GLY A 122 17.31 -7.64 2.77
C GLY A 122 17.54 -6.14 2.98
N MET A 123 16.67 -5.43 3.70
CA MET A 123 16.79 -3.99 3.93
C MET A 123 18.09 -3.61 4.66
N GLY A 124 18.57 -4.41 5.62
CA GLY A 124 19.83 -4.14 6.29
C GLY A 124 21.08 -4.32 5.43
N ARG A 125 20.99 -5.02 4.30
CA ARG A 125 22.09 -5.02 3.31
C ARG A 125 22.31 -3.66 2.66
N PHE A 126 21.27 -2.81 2.64
CA PHE A 126 21.30 -1.51 1.99
C PHE A 126 21.47 -0.35 2.98
N PHE A 127 20.88 -0.46 4.18
CA PHE A 127 20.89 0.62 5.18
C PHE A 127 21.59 0.24 6.49
N GLY A 128 22.21 -0.94 6.57
CA GLY A 128 22.90 -1.43 7.78
C GLY A 128 21.96 -2.08 8.80
N GLU A 129 22.56 -2.52 9.92
CA GLU A 129 21.89 -3.34 10.95
C GLU A 129 20.65 -2.68 11.56
N ASP A 130 20.63 -1.35 11.67
CA ASP A 130 19.48 -0.63 12.25
C ASP A 130 18.21 -0.76 11.40
N ALA A 131 18.35 -0.97 10.10
CA ALA A 131 17.22 -1.24 9.23
C ALA A 131 16.70 -2.67 9.36
N ASP A 132 17.56 -3.67 9.63
CA ASP A 132 17.08 -5.03 9.94
C ASP A 132 16.34 -5.03 11.29
N ARG A 133 16.86 -4.32 12.29
CA ARG A 133 16.16 -4.12 13.59
C ARG A 133 14.79 -3.47 13.43
N LEU A 134 14.62 -2.57 12.46
CA LEU A 134 13.32 -1.96 12.16
C LEU A 134 12.31 -3.01 11.68
N VAL A 135 12.73 -3.93 10.81
CA VAL A 135 11.88 -5.03 10.31
C VAL A 135 11.56 -6.00 11.44
N GLU A 136 12.56 -6.38 12.24
CA GLU A 136 12.37 -7.25 13.40
C GLU A 136 11.35 -6.67 14.39
N LYS A 137 11.48 -5.40 14.77
CA LYS A 137 10.50 -4.71 15.63
C LYS A 137 9.11 -4.65 15.00
N LEU A 138 9.03 -4.50 13.68
CA LEU A 138 7.76 -4.52 12.97
C LEU A 138 7.13 -5.92 13.00
N GLU A 139 7.92 -6.97 12.83
CA GLU A 139 7.52 -8.37 12.97
C GLU A 139 7.04 -8.69 14.39
N GLU A 140 7.75 -8.23 15.42
CA GLU A 140 7.31 -8.37 16.82
C GLU A 140 5.97 -7.65 17.05
N LYS A 141 5.83 -6.41 16.56
CA LYS A 141 4.63 -5.59 16.79
C LYS A 141 3.40 -6.11 16.04
N LYS A 142 3.57 -6.57 14.80
CA LYS A 142 2.46 -7.06 13.97
C LYS A 142 2.19 -8.54 14.21
N GLY A 143 3.22 -9.28 14.61
CA GLY A 143 3.18 -10.71 14.85
C GLY A 143 2.50 -11.45 13.69
N PRO A 144 1.52 -12.33 13.99
CA PRO A 144 0.82 -13.10 12.98
C PRO A 144 -0.32 -12.31 12.28
N ASP A 145 -0.35 -10.97 12.31
CA ASP A 145 -1.34 -10.19 11.53
C ASP A 145 -1.01 -10.26 10.03
N GLN A 146 -1.50 -11.33 9.44
CA GLN A 146 -1.29 -11.62 8.04
C GLN A 146 -2.06 -10.66 7.11
N ARG A 147 -3.15 -10.04 7.58
CA ARG A 147 -3.86 -9.04 6.77
C ARG A 147 -2.99 -7.81 6.59
N TYR A 148 -2.27 -7.43 7.65
CA TYR A 148 -1.28 -6.38 7.62
C TYR A 148 -0.15 -6.69 6.63
N TRP A 149 0.55 -7.82 6.81
CA TRP A 149 1.66 -8.23 5.94
C TRP A 149 1.24 -8.37 4.48
N ARG A 150 0.04 -8.88 4.23
CA ARG A 150 -0.52 -8.94 2.88
C ARG A 150 -0.69 -7.54 2.27
N ASN A 151 -1.23 -6.59 3.01
CA ASN A 151 -1.36 -5.23 2.48
C ASN A 151 0.01 -4.61 2.23
N LEU A 152 0.98 -4.85 3.12
CA LEU A 152 2.34 -4.35 2.97
C LEU A 152 3.04 -4.95 1.74
N ASN A 153 2.95 -6.26 1.54
CA ASN A 153 3.56 -6.94 0.40
C ASN A 153 2.83 -6.68 -0.94
N SER A 154 1.60 -6.13 -0.88
CA SER A 154 0.88 -5.66 -2.07
C SER A 154 1.34 -4.29 -2.56
N LEU A 155 2.04 -3.53 -1.71
CA LEU A 155 2.70 -2.30 -2.11
C LEU A 155 3.84 -2.64 -3.06
N ARG A 156 4.00 -1.78 -4.06
CA ARG A 156 5.17 -1.79 -4.93
C ARG A 156 6.15 -0.76 -4.40
N TYR A 157 7.42 -1.09 -4.51
CA TYR A 157 8.53 -0.20 -4.24
C TYR A 157 9.39 -0.14 -5.50
N ASP A 158 9.82 1.03 -5.91
CA ASP A 158 10.80 1.22 -6.98
C ASP A 158 12.22 1.45 -6.43
N SER A 159 12.34 1.73 -5.14
CA SER A 159 13.61 1.99 -4.47
C SER A 159 13.65 1.46 -3.04
N TRP A 160 14.86 1.37 -2.47
CA TRP A 160 15.06 0.96 -1.08
C TRP A 160 14.57 1.99 -0.05
N PRO A 161 14.74 3.31 -0.27
CA PRO A 161 14.20 4.33 0.61
C PRO A 161 12.71 4.18 0.91
N GLU A 162 11.91 3.89 -0.11
CA GLU A 162 10.47 3.70 0.05
C GLU A 162 10.11 2.53 0.96
N ARG A 163 10.87 1.43 0.86
CA ARG A 163 10.68 0.25 1.71
C ARG A 163 10.96 0.61 3.16
N TRP A 164 12.04 1.33 3.41
CA TRP A 164 12.43 1.76 4.74
C TRP A 164 11.38 2.69 5.35
N PHE A 165 10.96 3.74 4.64
CA PHE A 165 9.92 4.64 5.15
C PHE A 165 8.61 3.90 5.39
N THR A 166 8.23 3.01 4.50
CA THR A 166 7.03 2.18 4.69
C THR A 166 7.11 1.34 5.96
N ALA A 167 8.26 0.72 6.24
CA ALA A 167 8.52 -0.01 7.48
C ALA A 167 8.55 0.91 8.72
N ALA A 168 9.04 2.13 8.59
CA ALA A 168 9.04 3.11 9.67
C ALA A 168 7.61 3.59 10.00
N PHE A 169 6.80 4.00 9.01
CA PHE A 169 5.39 4.39 9.20
C PHE A 169 4.55 3.27 9.79
N ALA A 170 4.81 2.06 9.29
CA ALA A 170 4.25 0.82 9.80
C ALA A 170 4.51 0.62 11.30
N LEU A 171 5.75 0.84 11.73
CA LEU A 171 6.18 0.66 13.12
C LEU A 171 5.60 1.73 14.05
N LEU A 172 5.35 2.95 13.58
CA LEU A 172 4.65 4.00 14.34
C LEU A 172 3.21 3.64 14.73
N GLY A 173 2.69 2.51 14.24
CA GLY A 173 1.36 2.01 14.61
C GLY A 173 0.26 2.43 13.63
N ALA A 174 0.64 3.00 12.49
CA ALA A 174 -0.32 3.38 11.47
C ALA A 174 -1.07 2.15 10.91
N GLN A 175 -2.37 2.31 10.67
CA GLN A 175 -3.17 1.24 10.07
C GLN A 175 -3.00 1.24 8.56
N LEU A 176 -2.45 0.16 8.01
CA LEU A 176 -2.38 -0.05 6.56
C LEU A 176 -3.69 -0.64 6.03
N THR A 177 -4.37 0.07 5.13
CA THR A 177 -5.68 -0.34 4.60
C THR A 177 -5.93 0.17 3.19
N GLY A 178 -7.06 -0.20 2.61
CA GLY A 178 -7.55 0.39 1.36
C GLY A 178 -8.12 1.79 1.62
N ILE A 179 -7.66 2.80 0.91
CA ILE A 179 -8.11 4.20 0.99
C ILE A 179 -8.49 4.72 -0.40
N ARG A 180 -9.40 5.69 -0.48
CA ARG A 180 -9.73 6.40 -1.72
C ARG A 180 -9.26 7.84 -1.56
N PRO A 181 -8.07 8.22 -2.06
CA PRO A 181 -7.49 9.54 -1.77
C PRO A 181 -8.42 10.71 -2.14
N ALA A 182 -9.15 10.62 -3.25
CA ALA A 182 -10.15 11.62 -3.65
C ALA A 182 -11.27 11.82 -2.60
N LYS A 183 -11.59 10.80 -1.77
CA LYS A 183 -12.55 10.93 -0.66
C LYS A 183 -11.91 11.48 0.63
N LEU A 184 -10.59 11.58 0.68
CA LEU A 184 -9.82 12.01 1.84
C LEU A 184 -9.20 13.40 1.62
N GLY A 185 -9.65 14.16 0.62
CA GLY A 185 -9.14 15.51 0.35
C GLY A 185 -7.85 15.56 -0.46
N CYS A 186 -7.54 14.52 -1.22
CA CYS A 186 -6.47 14.59 -2.21
C CYS A 186 -6.87 15.56 -3.34
N SER A 187 -6.12 16.64 -3.53
CA SER A 187 -6.32 17.63 -4.59
C SER A 187 -5.70 17.23 -5.93
N LEU A 188 -4.91 16.15 -5.96
CA LEU A 188 -4.31 15.63 -7.17
C LEU A 188 -5.22 14.61 -7.86
N THR A 189 -5.28 14.68 -9.19
CA THR A 189 -6.00 13.69 -10.00
C THR A 189 -5.18 12.41 -10.09
N ILE A 190 -5.56 11.38 -9.33
CA ILE A 190 -4.92 10.08 -9.36
C ILE A 190 -5.40 9.28 -10.57
N VAL A 191 -4.47 8.69 -11.31
CA VAL A 191 -4.73 7.99 -12.56
C VAL A 191 -4.13 6.59 -12.58
N ASN A 192 -4.60 5.77 -13.51
CA ASN A 192 -3.95 4.53 -13.88
C ASN A 192 -2.61 4.83 -14.58
N GLY A 193 -1.50 4.36 -14.03
CA GLY A 193 -0.16 4.64 -14.57
C GLY A 193 0.12 4.05 -15.97
N LYS A 194 -0.74 3.17 -16.49
CA LYS A 194 -0.66 2.65 -17.88
C LYS A 194 -1.63 3.33 -18.85
N THR A 195 -2.86 3.58 -18.41
CA THR A 195 -3.92 4.10 -19.31
C THR A 195 -4.09 5.61 -19.22
N GLY A 196 -3.65 6.25 -18.14
CA GLY A 196 -3.87 7.68 -17.88
C GLY A 196 -5.30 8.02 -17.45
N GLU A 197 -6.19 7.03 -17.40
CA GLU A 197 -7.57 7.18 -16.95
C GLU A 197 -7.63 7.43 -15.44
N GLU A 198 -8.60 8.21 -15.00
CA GLU A 198 -8.82 8.48 -13.58
C GLU A 198 -9.05 7.17 -12.80
N PHE A 199 -8.28 6.97 -11.72
CA PHE A 199 -8.41 5.77 -10.91
C PHE A 199 -9.38 5.98 -9.76
N LYS A 200 -10.57 5.36 -9.86
CA LYS A 200 -11.65 5.47 -8.86
C LYS A 200 -11.63 4.37 -7.79
N GLY A 201 -10.61 3.50 -7.84
CA GLY A 201 -10.43 2.37 -6.94
C GLY A 201 -9.86 2.75 -5.57
N CYS A 202 -9.49 1.74 -4.79
CA CYS A 202 -8.78 1.95 -3.52
C CYS A 202 -7.27 1.77 -3.70
N HIS A 203 -6.49 2.72 -3.21
CA HIS A 203 -5.06 2.59 -2.98
C HIS A 203 -4.78 1.93 -1.63
N ARG A 204 -3.59 1.35 -1.45
CA ARG A 204 -3.12 1.01 -0.12
C ARG A 204 -2.41 2.22 0.45
N GLY A 205 -2.70 2.51 1.70
CA GLY A 205 -2.08 3.62 2.41
C GLY A 205 -2.30 3.49 3.91
N PHE A 206 -1.54 4.27 4.64
CA PHE A 206 -1.56 4.32 6.08
C PHE A 206 -2.52 5.39 6.55
N LEU A 207 -3.25 5.10 7.64
CA LEU A 207 -4.07 6.05 8.37
C LEU A 207 -3.55 6.12 9.81
N PHE A 208 -3.24 7.32 10.28
CA PHE A 208 -2.77 7.54 11.66
C PHE A 208 -2.98 8.99 12.11
N GLU A 209 -2.70 9.22 13.39
CA GLU A 209 -2.71 10.55 14.00
C GLU A 209 -1.31 10.83 14.58
N TYR A 210 -0.84 12.07 14.43
CA TYR A 210 0.44 12.51 14.97
C TYR A 210 0.32 13.97 15.42
N LYS A 211 0.70 14.26 16.68
CA LYS A 211 0.59 15.60 17.31
C LYS A 211 -0.78 16.29 17.07
N GLY A 212 -1.87 15.51 17.11
CA GLY A 212 -3.24 16.01 16.92
C GLY A 212 -3.65 16.25 15.45
N VAL A 213 -2.80 15.88 14.49
CA VAL A 213 -3.06 15.96 13.04
C VAL A 213 -3.44 14.59 12.49
N SER A 214 -4.49 14.54 11.68
CA SER A 214 -4.91 13.33 10.97
C SER A 214 -4.17 13.20 9.65
N ILE A 215 -3.53 12.05 9.40
CA ILE A 215 -2.69 11.84 8.22
C ILE A 215 -3.14 10.57 7.50
N ALA A 216 -3.31 10.68 6.18
CA ALA A 216 -3.34 9.56 5.26
C ALA A 216 -2.10 9.59 4.36
N TRP A 217 -1.32 8.52 4.35
CA TRP A 217 -0.08 8.40 3.58
C TRP A 217 -0.23 7.34 2.50
N VAL A 218 0.01 7.70 1.25
CA VAL A 218 -0.23 6.86 0.07
C VAL A 218 1.05 6.75 -0.75
N PRO A 219 1.76 5.61 -0.69
CA PRO A 219 2.96 5.42 -1.49
C PRO A 219 2.62 5.16 -2.97
N GLN A 220 3.51 5.61 -3.87
CA GLN A 220 3.64 5.15 -5.25
C GLN A 220 2.35 5.24 -6.08
N VAL A 221 1.74 6.43 -6.12
CA VAL A 221 0.56 6.72 -6.94
C VAL A 221 0.93 7.48 -8.20
N ALA A 222 0.33 7.11 -9.34
CA ALA A 222 0.44 7.93 -10.55
C ALA A 222 -0.60 9.04 -10.51
N ILE A 223 -0.17 10.25 -10.81
CA ILE A 223 -0.98 11.45 -10.83
C ILE A 223 -0.92 12.11 -12.20
N ARG A 224 -1.94 12.90 -12.50
CA ARG A 224 -1.97 13.78 -13.65
C ARG A 224 -1.79 15.22 -13.20
N THR A 225 -0.81 15.90 -13.78
CA THR A 225 -0.63 17.36 -13.67
C THR A 225 -1.09 18.01 -14.98
N GLU A 226 -1.11 19.35 -15.03
CA GLU A 226 -1.44 20.09 -16.25
C GLU A 226 -0.48 19.79 -17.41
N LYS A 227 0.77 19.44 -17.10
CA LYS A 227 1.84 19.30 -18.10
C LYS A 227 2.14 17.86 -18.47
N MET A 228 1.93 16.90 -17.56
CA MET A 228 2.21 15.49 -17.82
C MET A 228 1.73 14.58 -16.67
N TYR A 229 2.07 13.29 -16.77
CA TYR A 229 1.90 12.35 -15.68
C TYR A 229 3.15 12.29 -14.80
N ARG A 230 2.94 12.16 -13.49
CA ARG A 230 3.99 12.00 -12.48
C ARG A 230 3.68 10.80 -11.59
N CYS A 231 4.72 10.29 -10.94
CA CYS A 231 4.61 9.28 -9.90
C CYS A 231 5.45 9.77 -8.73
N PRO A 232 4.89 10.59 -7.82
CA PRO A 232 5.56 10.94 -6.58
C PRO A 232 5.78 9.68 -5.73
N ASP A 233 6.87 9.66 -4.98
CA ASP A 233 7.19 8.52 -4.11
C ASP A 233 6.08 8.33 -3.06
N ASN A 234 5.59 9.44 -2.47
CA ASN A 234 4.46 9.40 -1.55
C ASN A 234 3.58 10.64 -1.68
N VAL A 235 2.26 10.42 -1.57
CA VAL A 235 1.25 11.48 -1.43
C VAL A 235 0.63 11.41 -0.05
N LEU A 236 0.51 12.56 0.59
CA LEU A 236 -0.09 12.72 1.90
C LEU A 236 -1.37 13.55 1.78
N MET A 237 -2.39 13.16 2.54
CA MET A 237 -3.49 14.03 2.91
C MET A 237 -3.41 14.28 4.40
N ILE A 238 -3.37 15.55 4.79
CA ILE A 238 -3.06 16.01 6.14
C ILE A 238 -4.18 16.94 6.59
N SER A 239 -4.77 16.71 7.76
CA SER A 239 -5.87 17.55 8.23
C SER A 239 -5.80 17.89 9.71
N ARG A 240 -6.06 19.17 9.97
CA ARG A 240 -6.28 19.78 11.28
C ARG A 240 -7.30 20.91 11.11
N GLY A 241 -8.14 21.13 12.13
CA GLY A 241 -9.04 22.29 12.16
C GLY A 241 -10.08 22.36 11.04
N GLY A 242 -10.44 21.23 10.42
CA GLY A 242 -11.45 21.19 9.34
C GLY A 242 -10.91 21.59 7.96
N ARG A 243 -9.59 21.74 7.80
CA ARG A 243 -8.93 21.89 6.50
C ARG A 243 -8.11 20.64 6.19
N THR A 244 -8.14 20.19 4.95
CA THR A 244 -7.26 19.11 4.46
C THR A 244 -6.32 19.65 3.39
N VAL A 245 -5.02 19.40 3.56
CA VAL A 245 -3.96 19.77 2.62
C VAL A 245 -3.42 18.49 1.97
N THR A 246 -3.20 18.54 0.66
CA THR A 246 -2.45 17.51 -0.06
C THR A 246 -1.00 17.91 -0.17
N ALA A 247 -0.10 16.99 0.13
CA ALA A 247 1.34 17.21 0.05
C ALA A 247 2.03 15.96 -0.52
N ALA A 248 3.30 16.08 -0.89
CA ALA A 248 4.10 14.95 -1.35
C ALA A 248 5.43 14.86 -0.61
N VAL A 249 6.01 13.67 -0.61
CA VAL A 249 7.40 13.43 -0.19
C VAL A 249 8.10 12.79 -1.38
N GLU A 250 9.19 13.41 -1.82
CA GLU A 250 10.04 12.92 -2.91
C GLU A 250 11.46 12.71 -2.37
N TYR A 251 12.05 11.55 -2.69
CA TYR A 251 13.40 11.19 -2.30
C TYR A 251 14.39 11.59 -3.39
N TYR A 252 15.53 12.15 -3.01
CA TYR A 252 16.57 12.55 -3.96
C TYR A 252 17.94 12.00 -3.57
N GLY A 253 18.80 11.76 -4.56
CA GLY A 253 20.08 11.10 -4.38
C GLY A 253 20.90 11.08 -5.67
N PRO A 254 21.90 10.18 -5.79
CA PRO A 254 22.85 10.18 -6.92
C PRO A 254 22.21 10.11 -8.31
N HIS A 255 21.04 9.47 -8.43
CA HIS A 255 20.33 9.30 -9.70
C HIS A 255 19.24 10.36 -9.96
N HIS A 256 18.85 11.10 -8.92
CA HIS A 256 17.77 12.09 -8.93
C HIS A 256 18.21 13.31 -8.12
N THR A 257 18.71 14.35 -8.80
CA THR A 257 19.20 15.55 -8.14
C THR A 257 18.07 16.36 -7.51
N LEU A 258 18.38 17.10 -6.43
CA LEU A 258 17.42 17.97 -5.75
C LEU A 258 16.76 18.97 -6.71
N SER A 259 17.54 19.62 -7.58
CA SER A 259 17.01 20.57 -8.57
C SER A 259 15.92 19.95 -9.44
N ARG A 260 16.14 18.71 -9.91
CA ARG A 260 15.16 18.00 -10.74
C ARG A 260 13.90 17.63 -9.95
N MET A 261 14.04 17.34 -8.66
CA MET A 261 12.88 17.08 -7.79
C MET A 261 12.10 18.37 -7.48
N ILE A 262 12.79 19.50 -7.33
CA ILE A 262 12.16 20.82 -7.18
C ILE A 262 11.28 21.12 -8.39
N ASP A 263 11.81 20.97 -9.61
CA ASP A 263 11.04 21.19 -10.83
C ASP A 263 9.79 20.30 -10.88
N ARG A 264 9.92 19.03 -10.51
CA ARG A 264 8.79 18.10 -10.41
C ARG A 264 7.74 18.56 -9.39
N GLY A 265 8.15 19.06 -8.24
CA GLY A 265 7.21 19.54 -7.21
C GLY A 265 6.47 20.79 -7.63
N LEU A 266 7.16 21.73 -8.28
CA LEU A 266 6.53 22.92 -8.86
C LEU A 266 5.44 22.54 -9.87
N GLU A 267 5.66 21.50 -10.67
CA GLU A 267 4.64 20.99 -11.61
C GLU A 267 3.44 20.34 -10.93
N MET A 268 3.61 19.75 -9.73
CA MET A 268 2.51 19.15 -8.98
C MET A 268 1.62 20.22 -8.32
N GLY A 269 2.12 21.44 -8.12
CA GLY A 269 1.36 22.54 -7.53
C GLY A 269 0.95 22.31 -6.06
N ILE A 270 1.66 21.43 -5.35
CA ILE A 270 1.44 21.12 -3.94
C ILE A 270 2.74 21.24 -3.14
N PRO A 271 2.69 21.41 -1.81
CA PRO A 271 3.88 21.33 -0.97
C PRO A 271 4.58 19.97 -1.12
N VAL A 272 5.90 20.00 -1.26
CA VAL A 272 6.73 18.79 -1.35
C VAL A 272 7.86 18.87 -0.33
N ASN A 273 8.02 17.80 0.45
CA ASN A 273 9.19 17.58 1.28
C ASN A 273 10.23 16.80 0.46
N TYR A 274 11.41 17.38 0.29
CA TYR A 274 12.52 16.74 -0.41
C TYR A 274 13.48 16.14 0.59
N MET A 275 13.58 14.82 0.60
CA MET A 275 14.41 14.10 1.56
C MET A 275 15.59 13.45 0.86
N ALA A 276 16.81 13.74 1.33
CA ALA A 276 17.99 13.08 0.81
C ALA A 276 17.98 11.61 1.21
N VAL A 277 18.35 10.72 0.29
CA VAL A 277 18.45 9.28 0.58
C VAL A 277 19.46 8.96 1.69
N ASP A 278 20.42 9.85 1.95
CA ASP A 278 21.43 9.69 3.01
C ASP A 278 20.83 9.79 4.43
N PHE A 279 19.65 10.39 4.58
CA PHE A 279 18.92 10.42 5.87
C PHE A 279 18.07 9.17 6.10
N VAL A 280 17.89 8.33 5.07
CA VAL A 280 17.15 7.07 5.17
C VAL A 280 17.92 6.09 6.04
N GLY A 281 17.24 5.42 6.97
CA GLY A 281 17.89 4.57 7.97
C GLY A 281 17.91 5.21 9.35
N MET A 282 17.88 6.54 9.42
CA MET A 282 17.84 7.28 10.68
C MET A 282 16.42 7.36 11.22
N GLU A 283 16.19 6.91 12.45
CA GLU A 283 14.87 6.97 13.10
C GLU A 283 14.26 8.38 13.06
N ARG A 284 15.08 9.42 13.14
CA ARG A 284 14.62 10.82 13.10
C ARG A 284 13.98 11.23 11.77
N ALA A 285 14.39 10.62 10.65
CA ALA A 285 13.95 11.05 9.32
C ALA A 285 12.43 10.97 9.13
N ILE A 286 11.77 9.98 9.75
CA ILE A 286 10.31 9.90 9.70
C ILE A 286 9.65 11.03 10.50
N PHE A 287 10.20 11.38 11.65
CA PHE A 287 9.67 12.43 12.51
C PHE A 287 9.85 13.81 11.89
N ASP A 288 10.95 14.04 11.17
CA ASP A 288 11.14 15.30 10.44
C ASP A 288 10.07 15.50 9.35
N ILE A 289 9.68 14.44 8.63
CA ILE A 289 8.56 14.49 7.67
C ILE A 289 7.22 14.73 8.38
N LEU A 290 7.00 14.08 9.53
CA LEU A 290 5.77 14.24 10.29
C LEU A 290 5.64 15.62 10.92
N ASP A 291 6.73 16.18 11.41
CA ASP A 291 6.78 17.53 11.98
C ASP A 291 6.53 18.57 10.88
N TRP A 292 7.16 18.41 9.71
CA TRP A 292 6.83 19.21 8.53
C TRP A 292 5.35 19.09 8.14
N ALA A 293 4.78 17.88 8.16
CA ALA A 293 3.36 17.68 7.86
C ALA A 293 2.46 18.42 8.86
N VAL A 294 2.85 18.49 10.13
CA VAL A 294 2.12 19.26 11.16
C VAL A 294 2.16 20.76 10.85
N GLU A 295 3.32 21.29 10.43
CA GLU A 295 3.48 22.71 10.08
C GLU A 295 2.59 23.15 8.91
N LEU A 296 2.31 22.27 7.95
CA LEU A 296 1.42 22.58 6.82
C LEU A 296 -0.04 22.88 7.22
N VAL A 297 -0.45 22.45 8.40
CA VAL A 297 -1.81 22.60 8.93
C VAL A 297 -1.83 23.20 10.34
N ALA A 298 -0.71 23.81 10.76
CA ALA A 298 -0.57 24.49 12.04
C ALA A 298 -1.31 25.83 12.10
#